data_AF-A0A841D6A2-F1
#
_entry.id   AF-A0A841D6A2-F1
#
_cell.length_a   1.000
_cell.length_b   1.000
_cell.length_c   1.000
_cell.angle_alpha   90.00
_cell.angle_beta   90.00
_cell.angle_gamma   90.00
#
_symmetry.space_group_name_H-M   'P 1'
#
loop_
_entity.id
_entity.type
_entity.pdbx_description
1 polymer ?
#
loop_
_entity_poly.entity_id
_entity_poly.type
_entity_poly.pdbx_seq_one_letter_code
_entity_poly.pdbx_strand_id
1 'polypeptide(L)' 'MGHDELDLRVHDRVALDEIALYAEVLSAVADSERPLTLAELDNALGLSASATC' A
#
# COMPACT_ATOMS: atom_id res chain seq x y z
N MET A 1 14.98 -30.66 4.68
CA MET A 1 15.56 -29.41 5.19
C MET A 1 15.51 -28.41 4.04
N GLY A 2 14.53 -27.54 3.83
CA GLY A 2 13.58 -26.88 4.72
C GLY A 2 13.62 -25.35 4.56
N HIS A 3 13.90 -24.81 3.35
CA HIS A 3 14.08 -23.37 3.10
C HIS A 3 13.01 -22.73 2.17
N ASP A 4 12.19 -23.52 1.46
CA ASP A 4 11.20 -22.97 0.50
C ASP A 4 9.88 -22.51 1.15
N GLU A 5 9.55 -22.99 2.35
CA GLU A 5 8.28 -22.67 3.02
C GLU A 5 8.31 -21.30 3.73
N LEU A 6 9.51 -20.77 3.99
CA LEU A 6 9.71 -19.42 4.54
C LEU A 6 9.44 -18.34 3.49
N ASP A 7 9.71 -18.63 2.21
CA ASP A 7 9.53 -17.67 1.13
C ASP A 7 8.05 -17.37 0.88
N LEU A 8 7.18 -18.39 0.90
CA LEU A 8 5.73 -18.22 0.72
C LEU A 8 5.05 -17.42 1.85
N ARG A 9 5.46 -17.60 3.10
CA ARG A 9 4.85 -16.88 4.24
C ARG A 9 5.27 -15.41 4.32
N VAL A 10 6.47 -15.08 3.82
CA VAL A 10 6.90 -13.69 3.65
C VAL A 10 6.11 -13.05 2.51
N HIS A 11 5.89 -13.77 1.41
CA HIS A 11 5.00 -13.32 0.33
C HIS A 11 3.58 -13.06 0.86
N ASP A 12 3.02 -13.90 1.73
CA ASP A 12 1.69 -13.66 2.29
C ASP A 12 1.63 -12.33 3.06
N ARG A 13 2.61 -12.05 3.92
CA ARG A 13 2.60 -10.81 4.71
C ARG A 13 2.84 -9.57 3.85
N VAL A 14 3.83 -9.61 2.96
CA VAL A 14 4.11 -8.50 2.02
C VAL A 14 2.92 -8.27 1.09
N ALA A 15 2.32 -9.34 0.54
CA ALA A 15 1.15 -9.23 -0.32
C ALA A 15 -0.08 -8.72 0.44
N LEU A 16 -0.28 -9.11 1.69
CA LEU A 16 -1.37 -8.57 2.51
C LEU A 16 -1.16 -7.09 2.84
N ASP A 17 0.08 -6.68 3.12
CA ASP A 17 0.42 -5.27 3.33
C ASP A 17 0.21 -4.47 2.02
N GLU A 18 0.56 -5.02 0.86
CA GLU A 18 0.27 -4.43 -0.46
C GLU A 18 -1.25 -4.36 -0.75
N ILE A 19 -2.02 -5.40 -0.44
CA ILE A 19 -3.49 -5.39 -0.59
C ILE A 19 -4.11 -4.31 0.30
N ALA A 20 -3.67 -4.19 1.55
CA ALA A 20 -4.13 -3.13 2.44
C ALA A 20 -3.79 -1.75 1.87
N LEU A 21 -2.57 -1.56 1.36
CA LEU A 21 -2.15 -0.31 0.71
C LEU A 21 -3.02 0.01 -0.52
N TYR A 22 -3.29 -0.96 -1.39
CA TYR A 22 -4.16 -0.75 -2.53
C TYR A 22 -5.60 -0.47 -2.14
N ALA A 23 -6.10 -1.09 -1.06
CA ALA A 23 -7.43 -0.82 -0.54
C ALA A 23 -7.57 0.64 -0.06
N GLU A 24 -6.55 1.19 0.61
CA GLU A 24 -6.52 2.60 1.00
C GLU A 24 -6.54 3.54 -0.22
N VAL A 25 -5.74 3.24 -1.25
CA VAL A 25 -5.76 4.01 -2.52
C VAL A 25 -7.14 3.96 -3.18
N LEU A 26 -7.77 2.78 -3.24
CA LEU A 26 -9.12 2.64 -3.81
C LEU A 26 -10.18 3.36 -2.98
N SER A 27 -10.06 3.39 -1.66
CA SER A 27 -10.93 4.17 -0.79
C SER A 27 -10.81 5.67 -1.09
N ALA A 28 -9.58 6.19 -1.22
CA ALA A 28 -9.34 7.58 -1.58
C ALA A 28 -9.94 7.93 -2.96
N VAL A 29 -9.86 7.01 -3.93
CA VAL A 29 -10.52 7.16 -5.24
C VAL A 29 -12.03 7.17 -5.09
N ALA A 30 -12.61 6.29 -4.28
CA ALA A 30 -14.06 6.21 -4.06
C ALA A 30 -14.62 7.47 -3.39
N ASP A 31 -13.84 8.10 -2.51
CA ASP A 31 -14.21 9.35 -1.84
C ASP A 31 -14.04 10.60 -2.72
N SER A 32 -13.34 10.48 -3.86
CA SER A 32 -13.06 11.58 -4.76
C SER A 32 -13.97 11.55 -6.00
N GLU A 33 -14.63 12.67 -6.30
CA GLU A 33 -15.43 12.83 -7.52
C GLU A 33 -14.59 13.01 -8.80
N ARG A 34 -13.26 13.06 -8.66
CA ARG A 34 -12.30 13.28 -9.74
C ARG A 34 -11.08 12.36 -9.60
N PRO A 35 -10.24 12.22 -10.64
CA PRO A 35 -8.95 11.57 -10.49
C PRO A 35 -8.13 12.22 -9.36
N LEU A 36 -7.44 11.39 -8.58
CA LEU A 36 -6.55 11.86 -7.53
C LEU A 36 -5.39 12.66 -8.14
N THR A 37 -5.04 13.76 -7.48
CA THR A 37 -3.77 14.43 -7.72
C THR A 37 -2.63 13.59 -7.15
N LEU A 38 -1.40 13.87 -7.59
CA LEU A 38 -0.21 13.20 -7.06
C LEU A 38 -0.07 13.37 -5.54
N ALA A 39 -0.40 14.55 -5.00
CA ALA A 39 -0.33 14.78 -3.56
C ALA A 39 -1.36 13.95 -2.78
N GLU A 40 -2.56 13.78 -3.33
CA GLU A 40 -3.60 12.94 -2.72
C GLU A 40 -3.21 11.45 -2.78
N LEU A 41 -2.60 11.02 -3.89
CA LEU A 41 -2.04 9.68 -4.02
C LEU A 41 -0.89 9.44 -3.04
N ASP A 42 0.07 10.38 -2.94
CA ASP A 42 1.19 10.29 -2.00
C ASP A 42 0.70 10.19 -0.56
N ASN A 43 -0.38 10.89 -0.21
CA ASN A 43 -1.00 10.78 1.10
C ASN A 43 -1.64 9.41 1.34
N ALA A 44 -2.39 8.88 0.37
CA ALA A 44 -2.97 7.53 0.45
C ALA A 44 -1.90 6.44 0.53
N LEU A 45 -0.73 6.67 -0.08
CA LEU A 45 0.43 5.80 0.02
C LEU A 45 1.27 6.02 1.31
N GLY A 46 0.90 6.97 2.17
CA GLY A 46 1.63 7.30 3.40
C GLY A 46 2.97 8.02 3.18
N LEU A 47 3.26 8.47 1.96
CA LEU A 47 4.53 9.10 1.57
C LEU A 47 4.65 10.53 2.12
N SER A 48 3.53 11.20 2.41
CA SER A 48 3.50 12.58 2.93
C SER A 48 4.04 12.70 4.37
N ALA A 49 4.00 11.63 5.17
CA ALA A 49 4.56 11.60 6.52
C ALA A 49 6.04 11.19 6.55
N SER A 50 6.52 10.51 5.51
CA SER A 50 7.89 9.98 5.41
C SER A 50 8.93 11.03 5.00
N ALA A 51 8.53 12.27 4.68
CA ALA A 51 9.44 13.38 4.40
C ALA A 51 10.03 14.03 5.68
N THR A 52 10.11 13.29 6.78
CA THR A 52 10.89 13.68 7.95
C THR A 52 12.24 12.96 7.88
N CYS A 53 13.30 13.77 7.83
CA CYS A 53 14.70 13.44 7.52
C CYS A 53 15.31 12.27 8.30
#